data_AF-A0A934S4R5-F1
#
_entry.id   AF-A0A934S4R5-F1
#
_cell.length_a   1.000
_cell.length_b   1.000
_cell.length_c   1.000
_cell.angle_alpha   90.00
_cell.angle_beta   90.00
_cell.angle_gamma   90.00
#
_symmetry.space_group_name_H-M   'P 1'
#
loop_
_entity.id
_entity.type
_entity.pdbx_description
1 polymer ?
#
loop_
_entity_poly.entity_id
_entity_poly.type
_entity_poly.pdbx_seq_one_letter_code
_entity_poly.pdbx_strand_id
1 'polypeptide(L)'
;MTQIIPAILGIVLSITILGFIPYMIWVILTAFKKRWKKVSLQIAIYVTTLTLPIAGLFLFKTKDHQTYLAGLFDTEVELAVPVYDYDSERSFNGDGLSFAVYELPATIRTRFENADLRLLSEFPKRPNYRNRWEFEHWRQTPSAPEFKEYLKFARAPHEIDNVEQLKEHFEAMETALKQKGSYYAFFLQYLVWPCE
;
A
#
# COMPACT_ATOMS: atom_id res chain seq x y z
N MET A 1 8.23 8.38 11.37
CA MET A 1 8.74 6.99 11.27
C MET A 1 9.17 6.60 9.85
N THR A 2 8.54 7.10 8.79
CA THR A 2 8.81 6.74 7.38
C THR A 2 10.22 7.09 6.86
N GLN A 3 10.92 8.07 7.43
CA GLN A 3 12.28 8.46 6.99
C GLN A 3 13.42 7.69 7.71
N ILE A 4 13.13 6.99 8.80
CA ILE A 4 14.15 6.32 9.63
C ILE A 4 14.59 5.00 9.00
N ILE A 5 13.64 4.25 8.42
CA ILE A 5 13.89 2.96 7.76
C ILE A 5 14.82 3.11 6.54
N PRO A 6 14.57 4.02 5.58
CA PRO A 6 15.48 4.20 4.43
C PRO A 6 16.86 4.72 4.85
N ALA A 7 16.95 5.57 5.89
CA ALA A 7 18.23 6.02 6.42
C ALA A 7 19.05 4.89 7.06
N ILE A 8 18.42 4.03 7.87
CA ILE A 8 19.07 2.85 8.45
C ILE A 8 19.54 1.90 7.35
N LEU A 9 18.72 1.67 6.32
CA LEU A 9 19.11 0.83 5.18
C LEU A 9 20.30 1.42 4.40
N GLY A 10 20.31 2.73 4.17
CA GLY A 10 21.43 3.42 3.53
C GLY A 10 22.74 3.28 4.32
N ILE A 11 22.66 3.40 5.65
CA ILE A 11 23.81 3.21 6.55
C ILE A 11 24.31 1.76 6.51
N VAL A 12 23.40 0.78 6.61
CA VAL A 12 23.75 -0.65 6.55
C VAL A 12 24.38 -0.99 5.20
N LEU A 13 23.84 -0.48 4.09
CA LEU A 13 24.40 -0.69 2.76
C LEU A 13 25.81 -0.08 2.65
N SER A 14 25.99 1.13 3.16
CA SER A 14 27.29 1.83 3.14
C SER A 14 28.35 1.11 3.97
N ILE A 15 28.00 0.65 5.17
CA ILE A 15 28.90 -0.15 6.03
C ILE A 15 29.25 -1.47 5.36
N THR A 16 28.27 -2.10 4.71
CA THR A 16 28.49 -3.36 3.99
C THR A 16 29.47 -3.17 2.84
N ILE A 17 29.32 -2.13 2.02
CA ILE A 17 30.21 -1.82 0.89
C ILE A 17 31.63 -1.51 1.40
N LEU A 18 31.76 -0.65 2.43
CA LEU A 18 33.05 -0.27 3.00
C LEU A 18 33.76 -1.46 3.68
N GLY A 19 33.00 -2.33 4.35
CA GLY A 19 33.51 -3.53 5.02
C GLY A 19 33.78 -4.71 4.08
N PHE A 20 33.23 -4.70 2.86
CA PHE A 20 33.29 -5.84 1.94
C PHE A 20 34.72 -6.15 1.49
N ILE A 21 35.49 -5.13 1.11
CA ILE A 21 36.86 -5.30 0.62
C ILE A 21 37.78 -5.93 1.68
N PRO A 22 37.90 -5.38 2.91
CA PRO A 22 38.71 -6.01 3.96
C PRO A 22 38.19 -7.39 4.37
N TYR A 23 36.88 -7.59 4.35
CA TYR A 23 36.26 -8.90 4.61
C TYR A 23 36.67 -9.95 3.56
N MET A 24 36.60 -9.60 2.26
CA MET A 24 37.00 -10.50 1.16
C MET A 24 38.49 -10.85 1.23
N ILE A 25 39.35 -9.88 1.55
CA ILE A 25 40.78 -10.13 1.79
C ILE A 25 40.95 -11.15 2.92
N TRP A 26 40.21 -11.02 4.02
CA TRP A 26 40.29 -11.95 5.14
C TRP A 26 39.82 -13.37 4.80
N VAL A 27 38.72 -13.50 4.04
CA VAL A 27 38.22 -14.78 3.53
C VAL A 27 39.26 -15.45 2.63
N ILE A 28 39.85 -14.69 1.69
CA ILE A 28 40.89 -15.18 0.77
C ILE A 28 42.12 -15.67 1.55
N LEU A 29 42.62 -14.89 2.51
CA LEU A 29 43.74 -15.30 3.38
C LEU A 29 43.41 -16.57 4.19
N THR A 30 42.16 -16.73 4.61
CA THR A 30 41.70 -17.91 5.35
C THR A 30 41.60 -19.14 4.46
N ALA A 31 41.20 -18.96 3.19
CA ALA A 31 41.19 -19.98 2.15
C ALA A 31 42.62 -20.43 1.77
N PHE A 32 43.56 -19.49 1.61
CA PHE A 32 44.99 -19.81 1.37
C PHE A 32 45.60 -20.64 2.51
N LYS A 33 45.16 -20.41 3.75
CA LYS A 33 45.55 -21.24 4.92
C LYS A 33 44.85 -22.61 4.97
N LYS A 34 44.11 -22.99 3.93
CA LYS A 34 43.32 -24.25 3.80
C LYS A 34 42.33 -24.48 4.96
N ARG A 35 41.88 -23.41 5.63
CA ARG A 35 40.94 -23.48 6.76
C ARG A 35 39.48 -23.47 6.27
N TRP A 36 39.10 -24.44 5.43
CA TRP A 36 37.81 -24.47 4.73
C TRP A 36 36.58 -24.40 5.64
N LYS A 37 36.62 -25.00 6.84
CA LYS A 37 35.53 -24.88 7.83
C LYS A 37 35.30 -23.42 8.26
N LYS A 38 36.37 -22.62 8.40
CA LYS A 38 36.27 -21.21 8.78
C LYS A 38 35.78 -20.36 7.61
N VAL A 39 36.20 -20.67 6.39
CA VAL A 39 35.71 -20.02 5.16
C VAL A 39 34.21 -20.25 4.99
N SER A 40 33.74 -21.49 5.15
CA SER A 40 32.31 -21.81 5.09
C SER A 40 31.51 -21.06 6.15
N LEU A 41 32.01 -20.99 7.40
CA LEU A 41 31.37 -20.22 8.46
C LEU A 41 31.34 -18.71 8.16
N GLN A 42 32.44 -18.14 7.64
CA GLN A 42 32.50 -16.73 7.25
C GLN A 42 31.44 -16.42 6.17
N ILE A 43 31.41 -17.21 5.09
CA ILE A 43 30.42 -17.05 4.02
C ILE A 43 28.99 -17.17 4.57
N ALA A 44 28.72 -18.16 5.43
CA ALA A 44 27.40 -18.34 6.02
C ALA A 44 26.97 -17.14 6.88
N ILE A 45 27.88 -16.58 7.69
CA ILE A 45 27.61 -15.37 8.48
C ILE A 45 27.24 -14.21 7.55
N TYR A 46 28.04 -13.97 6.50
CA TYR A 46 27.81 -12.87 5.57
C TYR A 46 26.46 -12.98 4.85
N VAL A 47 26.14 -14.16 4.31
CA VAL A 47 24.85 -14.45 3.67
C VAL A 47 23.69 -14.24 4.65
N THR A 48 23.82 -14.70 5.89
CA THR A 48 22.78 -14.53 6.92
C THR A 48 22.57 -13.05 7.24
N THR A 49 23.65 -12.27 7.42
CA THR A 49 23.55 -10.83 7.68
C THR A 49 22.91 -10.03 6.55
N LEU A 50 23.02 -10.47 5.29
CA LEU A 50 22.34 -9.82 4.16
C LEU A 50 20.88 -10.24 4.03
N THR A 51 20.58 -11.51 4.24
CA THR A 51 19.24 -12.07 4.02
C THR A 51 18.27 -11.77 5.17
N LEU A 52 18.73 -11.75 6.42
CA LEU A 52 17.88 -11.49 7.59
C LEU A 52 17.18 -10.12 7.55
N PRO A 53 17.88 -9.01 7.24
CA PRO A 53 17.25 -7.70 7.12
C PRO A 53 16.24 -7.63 5.97
N ILE A 54 16.56 -8.25 4.82
CA ILE A 54 15.64 -8.30 3.68
C ILE A 54 14.37 -9.06 4.05
N ALA A 55 14.49 -10.24 4.64
CA ALA A 55 13.34 -11.02 5.11
C ALA A 55 12.52 -10.24 6.15
N GLY A 56 13.19 -9.56 7.09
CA GLY A 56 12.56 -8.67 8.05
C GLY A 56 11.73 -7.57 7.37
N LEU A 57 12.29 -6.87 6.37
CA LEU A 57 11.58 -5.83 5.61
C LEU A 57 10.34 -6.36 4.89
N PHE A 58 10.42 -7.56 4.29
CA PHE A 58 9.26 -8.19 3.67
C PHE A 58 8.16 -8.45 4.70
N LEU A 59 8.50 -8.99 5.86
CA LEU A 59 7.55 -9.23 6.95
C LEU A 59 6.95 -7.93 7.51
N PHE A 60 7.73 -6.85 7.60
CA PHE A 60 7.20 -5.54 8.02
C PHE A 60 6.22 -4.98 6.99
N LYS A 61 6.55 -5.05 5.70
CA LYS A 61 5.66 -4.56 4.63
C LYS A 61 4.33 -5.30 4.59
N THR A 62 4.35 -6.64 4.72
CA THR A 62 3.11 -7.43 4.73
C THR A 62 2.26 -7.09 5.95
N LYS A 63 2.87 -6.96 7.14
CA LYS A 63 2.17 -6.58 8.36
C LYS A 63 1.59 -5.17 8.29
N ASP A 64 2.34 -4.20 7.76
CA ASP A 64 1.86 -2.83 7.59
C ASP A 64 0.69 -2.77 6.61
N HIS A 65 0.75 -3.53 5.51
CA HIS A 65 -0.35 -3.63 4.56
C HIS A 65 -1.60 -4.26 5.17
N GLN A 66 -1.46 -5.38 5.91
CA GLN A 66 -2.58 -6.00 6.63
C GLN A 66 -3.19 -5.06 7.68
N THR A 67 -2.34 -4.34 8.43
CA THR A 67 -2.79 -3.35 9.42
C THR A 67 -3.53 -2.20 8.75
N TYR A 68 -3.06 -1.75 7.58
CA TYR A 68 -3.73 -0.73 6.79
C TYR A 68 -5.12 -1.21 6.34
N LEU A 69 -5.23 -2.39 5.74
CA LEU A 69 -6.51 -2.94 5.30
C LEU A 69 -7.47 -3.17 6.48
N ALA A 70 -6.98 -3.68 7.61
CA ALA A 70 -7.79 -3.81 8.81
C ALA A 70 -8.28 -2.46 9.34
N GLY A 71 -7.44 -1.43 9.24
CA GLY A 71 -7.81 -0.04 9.50
C GLY A 71 -8.83 0.52 8.52
N LEU A 72 -8.96 -0.02 7.31
CA LEU A 72 -9.99 0.39 6.35
C LEU A 72 -11.33 -0.30 6.64
N PHE A 73 -11.32 -1.61 6.83
CA PHE A 73 -12.55 -2.43 6.81
C PHE A 73 -13.04 -2.90 8.19
N ASP A 74 -12.32 -2.60 9.28
CA ASP A 74 -12.61 -3.07 10.65
C ASP A 74 -12.69 -4.60 10.76
N THR A 75 -11.85 -5.30 10.00
CA THR A 75 -11.72 -6.77 10.01
C THR A 75 -10.38 -7.17 9.42
N GLU A 76 -9.93 -8.40 9.66
CA GLU A 76 -8.76 -8.93 8.97
C GLU A 76 -9.08 -9.17 7.49
N VAL A 77 -8.22 -8.63 6.63
CA VAL A 77 -8.41 -8.68 5.18
C VAL A 77 -7.20 -9.30 4.52
N GLU A 78 -7.46 -10.33 3.74
CA GLU A 78 -6.55 -10.88 2.75
C GLU A 78 -7.19 -10.65 1.38
N LEU A 79 -6.66 -9.69 0.64
CA LEU A 79 -7.07 -9.46 -0.75
C LEU A 79 -6.35 -10.47 -1.64
N ALA A 80 -7.11 -11.16 -2.48
CA ALA A 80 -6.55 -11.94 -3.58
C ALA A 80 -5.92 -11.01 -4.62
N VAL A 81 -5.30 -11.60 -5.65
CA VAL A 81 -4.86 -10.85 -6.84
C VAL A 81 -6.07 -10.09 -7.40
N PRO A 82 -5.94 -8.80 -7.73
CA PRO A 82 -7.04 -8.03 -8.29
C PRO A 82 -7.54 -8.69 -9.59
N VAL A 83 -8.87 -8.72 -9.76
CA VAL A 83 -9.54 -9.17 -10.99
C VAL A 83 -9.26 -8.18 -12.12
N TYR A 84 -9.08 -6.92 -11.76
CA TYR A 84 -8.68 -5.86 -12.65
C TYR A 84 -7.77 -4.89 -11.91
N ASP A 85 -6.69 -4.48 -12.55
CA ASP A 85 -5.78 -3.47 -12.03
C ASP A 85 -5.35 -2.54 -13.16
N TYR A 86 -5.33 -1.26 -12.88
CA TYR A 86 -4.94 -0.22 -13.81
C TYR A 86 -4.16 0.85 -13.06
N ASP A 87 -2.95 1.11 -13.53
CA ASP A 87 -2.12 2.21 -13.10
C ASP A 87 -1.76 3.05 -14.32
N SER A 88 -2.17 4.32 -14.34
CA SER A 88 -1.68 5.26 -15.34
C SER A 88 -0.22 5.59 -15.07
N GLU A 89 0.50 6.04 -16.11
CA GLU A 89 1.74 6.76 -15.88
C GLU A 89 1.48 7.96 -14.96
N ARG A 90 2.41 8.20 -14.04
CA ARG A 90 2.31 9.30 -13.08
C ARG A 90 3.14 10.47 -13.57
N SER A 91 2.55 11.66 -13.62
CA SER A 91 3.28 12.89 -13.86
C SER A 91 4.29 13.14 -12.72
N PHE A 92 5.27 14.02 -12.94
CA PHE A 92 6.27 14.39 -11.91
C PHE A 92 5.62 14.90 -10.61
N ASN A 93 4.42 15.48 -10.69
CA ASN A 93 3.68 16.00 -9.55
C ASN A 93 2.84 14.92 -8.82
N GLY A 94 2.88 13.68 -9.31
CA GLY A 94 2.13 12.55 -8.75
C GLY A 94 0.70 12.44 -9.27
N ASP A 95 0.32 13.24 -10.27
CA ASP A 95 -0.97 13.14 -10.94
C ASP A 95 -1.02 11.83 -11.72
N GLY A 96 -2.09 11.07 -11.55
CA GLY A 96 -2.29 9.77 -12.16
C GLY A 96 -3.41 9.00 -11.46
N LEU A 97 -3.95 8.01 -12.15
CA LEU A 97 -5.03 7.16 -11.66
C LEU A 97 -4.51 5.77 -11.36
N SER A 98 -4.82 5.29 -10.16
CA SER A 98 -4.72 3.87 -9.82
C SER A 98 -6.11 3.36 -9.52
N PHE A 99 -6.51 2.27 -10.17
CA PHE A 99 -7.81 1.66 -10.02
C PHE A 99 -7.68 0.14 -9.98
N ALA A 100 -8.14 -0.46 -8.88
CA ALA A 100 -8.10 -1.90 -8.70
C ALA A 100 -9.47 -2.43 -8.26
N VAL A 101 -9.84 -3.59 -8.82
CA VAL A 101 -11.07 -4.32 -8.50
C VAL A 101 -10.68 -5.68 -7.96
N TYR A 102 -11.29 -6.05 -6.85
CA TYR A 102 -11.06 -7.31 -6.17
C TYR A 102 -12.36 -8.10 -6.11
N GLU A 103 -12.27 -9.43 -6.11
CA GLU A 103 -13.36 -10.25 -5.62
C GLU A 103 -13.60 -9.91 -4.15
N LEU A 104 -14.86 -9.69 -3.76
CA LEU A 104 -15.20 -9.33 -2.39
C LEU A 104 -14.93 -10.51 -1.45
N PRO A 105 -13.92 -10.44 -0.56
CA PRO A 105 -13.60 -11.54 0.33
C PRO A 105 -14.74 -11.77 1.33
N ALA A 106 -14.94 -13.03 1.73
CA ALA A 106 -15.99 -13.39 2.68
C ALA A 106 -15.86 -12.62 4.01
N THR A 107 -14.63 -12.36 4.48
CA THR A 107 -14.40 -11.60 5.72
C THR A 107 -14.92 -10.16 5.64
N ILE A 108 -14.69 -9.48 4.52
CA ILE A 108 -15.25 -8.13 4.28
C ILE A 108 -16.76 -8.23 4.12
N ARG A 109 -17.25 -9.16 3.31
CA ARG A 109 -18.69 -9.33 3.09
C ARG A 109 -19.44 -9.51 4.41
N THR A 110 -19.03 -10.47 5.24
CA THR A 110 -19.66 -10.72 6.55
C THR A 110 -19.56 -9.51 7.48
N ARG A 111 -18.46 -8.75 7.42
CA ARG A 111 -18.29 -7.53 8.23
C ARG A 111 -19.32 -6.44 7.89
N PHE A 112 -19.63 -6.27 6.60
CA PHE A 112 -20.57 -5.27 6.11
C PHE A 112 -22.04 -5.74 6.12
N GLU A 113 -22.29 -7.04 6.02
CA GLU A 113 -23.62 -7.62 6.27
C GLU A 113 -24.04 -7.44 7.75
N ASN A 114 -23.07 -7.39 8.66
CA ASN A 114 -23.27 -7.10 10.09
C ASN A 114 -22.73 -5.70 10.47
N ALA A 115 -22.94 -4.70 9.61
CA ALA A 115 -22.50 -3.33 9.87
C ALA A 115 -23.08 -2.78 11.18
N ASP A 116 -22.21 -2.26 12.05
CA ASP A 116 -22.56 -1.67 13.33
C ASP A 116 -22.14 -0.19 13.36
N LEU A 117 -22.49 0.51 14.44
CA LEU A 117 -22.12 1.92 14.59
C LEU A 117 -20.61 2.14 14.49
N ARG A 118 -19.80 1.24 15.04
CA ARG A 118 -18.34 1.34 15.00
C ARG A 118 -17.81 1.37 13.56
N LEU A 119 -18.27 0.47 12.68
CA LEU A 119 -17.88 0.49 11.27
C LEU A 119 -18.20 1.83 10.61
N LEU A 120 -19.41 2.33 10.87
CA LEU A 120 -19.97 3.48 10.17
C LEU A 120 -19.52 4.82 10.74
N SER A 121 -19.00 4.87 11.97
CA SER A 121 -18.59 6.11 12.63
C SER A 121 -17.10 6.22 12.90
N GLU A 122 -16.36 5.11 12.85
CA GLU A 122 -14.93 5.12 13.16
C GLU A 122 -14.01 4.59 12.05
N PHE A 123 -14.59 4.03 10.98
CA PHE A 123 -13.85 3.46 9.86
C PHE A 123 -14.25 4.10 8.51
N PRO A 124 -13.29 4.29 7.59
CA PRO A 124 -11.89 3.86 7.68
C PRO A 124 -11.07 4.75 8.62
N LYS A 125 -10.04 4.15 9.24
CA LYS A 125 -9.07 4.87 10.08
C LYS A 125 -8.19 5.75 9.20
N ARG A 126 -8.01 7.01 9.62
CA ARG A 126 -7.15 7.96 8.90
C ARG A 126 -5.69 7.47 8.86
N PRO A 127 -5.05 7.40 7.67
CA PRO A 127 -3.65 7.05 7.58
C PRO A 127 -2.75 8.11 8.23
N ASN A 128 -1.76 7.67 9.01
CA ASN A 128 -0.85 8.59 9.73
C ASN A 128 -0.06 9.53 8.81
N TYR A 129 0.19 9.14 7.56
CA TYR A 129 0.95 9.92 6.58
C TYR A 129 0.07 10.91 5.77
N ARG A 130 -1.25 10.88 5.94
CA ARG A 130 -2.23 11.76 5.27
C ARG A 130 -3.08 12.50 6.31
N ASN A 131 -2.41 13.07 7.30
CA ASN A 131 -3.06 13.77 8.42
C ASN A 131 -3.86 15.03 8.01
N ARG A 132 -3.56 15.62 6.86
CA ARG A 132 -4.27 16.78 6.29
C ARG A 132 -5.45 16.42 5.40
N TRP A 133 -5.66 15.13 5.12
CA TRP A 133 -6.77 14.69 4.30
C TRP A 133 -8.03 14.65 5.16
N GLU A 134 -9.13 15.10 4.57
CA GLU A 134 -10.46 14.84 5.09
C GLU A 134 -10.91 13.45 4.65
N PHE A 135 -11.88 12.89 5.36
CA PHE A 135 -12.34 11.54 5.09
C PHE A 135 -13.79 11.36 5.48
N GLU A 136 -14.48 10.57 4.66
CA GLU A 136 -15.83 10.11 4.92
C GLU A 136 -15.78 8.65 5.36
N HIS A 137 -16.43 8.38 6.49
CA HIS A 137 -16.62 7.03 7.01
C HIS A 137 -17.48 6.19 6.07
N TRP A 138 -17.49 4.87 6.28
CA TRP A 138 -18.35 3.98 5.53
C TRP A 138 -19.81 4.39 5.64
N ARG A 139 -20.45 4.55 4.48
CA ARG A 139 -21.87 4.87 4.36
C ARG A 139 -22.53 3.89 3.42
N GLN A 140 -23.76 3.54 3.74
CA GLN A 140 -24.58 2.70 2.87
C GLN A 140 -25.12 3.53 1.70
N THR A 141 -25.19 2.91 0.54
CA THR A 141 -25.82 3.49 -0.64
C THR A 141 -27.35 3.50 -0.52
N PRO A 142 -28.07 4.44 -1.17
CA PRO A 142 -27.60 5.37 -2.21
C PRO A 142 -26.70 6.48 -1.68
N SER A 143 -25.74 6.93 -2.50
CA SER A 143 -24.81 7.99 -2.12
C SER A 143 -25.52 9.32 -1.85
N ALA A 144 -25.12 10.00 -0.78
CA ALA A 144 -25.69 11.30 -0.41
C ALA A 144 -25.41 12.38 -1.47
N PRO A 145 -26.37 13.28 -1.78
CA PRO A 145 -26.23 14.29 -2.83
C PRO A 145 -25.01 15.20 -2.68
N GLU A 146 -24.62 15.53 -1.45
CA GLU A 146 -23.46 16.35 -1.11
C GLU A 146 -22.13 15.76 -1.58
N PHE A 147 -22.05 14.44 -1.79
CA PHE A 147 -20.83 13.76 -2.23
C PHE A 147 -20.78 13.52 -3.75
N LYS A 148 -21.81 13.94 -4.48
CA LYS A 148 -21.96 13.65 -5.90
C LYS A 148 -20.75 14.10 -6.73
N GLU A 149 -20.24 15.30 -6.48
CA GLU A 149 -19.10 15.84 -7.22
C GLU A 149 -17.79 15.11 -6.89
N TYR A 150 -17.56 14.74 -5.63
CA TYR A 150 -16.36 13.97 -5.24
C TYR A 150 -16.37 12.57 -5.83
N LEU A 151 -17.52 11.87 -5.78
CA LEU A 151 -17.67 10.55 -6.37
C LEU A 151 -17.62 10.60 -7.90
N LYS A 152 -18.09 11.69 -8.52
CA LYS A 152 -17.93 11.91 -9.96
C LYS A 152 -16.46 12.14 -10.32
N PHE A 153 -15.74 12.94 -9.55
CA PHE A 153 -14.31 13.17 -9.74
C PHE A 153 -13.50 11.87 -9.66
N ALA A 154 -13.76 11.02 -8.67
CA ALA A 154 -13.09 9.72 -8.53
C ALA A 154 -13.31 8.76 -9.72
N ARG A 155 -14.33 9.01 -10.54
CA ARG A 155 -14.68 8.25 -11.76
C ARG A 155 -14.38 9.02 -13.04
N ALA A 156 -13.84 10.23 -12.95
CA ALA A 156 -13.62 11.09 -14.09
C ALA A 156 -12.25 10.79 -14.68
N PRO A 157 -12.17 10.29 -15.93
CA PRO A 157 -10.92 10.05 -16.62
C PRO A 157 -10.43 11.38 -17.19
N HIS A 158 -10.08 12.33 -16.33
CA HIS A 158 -9.46 13.56 -16.80
C HIS A 158 -8.01 13.23 -17.14
N GLU A 159 -7.67 13.33 -18.43
CA GLU A 159 -6.30 13.24 -18.95
C GLU A 159 -5.65 11.84 -18.92
N ILE A 160 -6.44 10.78 -19.05
CA ILE A 160 -5.94 9.39 -19.00
C ILE A 160 -6.02 8.74 -20.38
N ASP A 161 -4.89 8.28 -20.92
CA ASP A 161 -4.85 7.41 -22.10
C ASP A 161 -5.48 6.03 -21.76
N ASN A 162 -6.34 5.51 -22.64
CA ASN A 162 -7.14 4.25 -22.48
C ASN A 162 -8.40 4.31 -21.59
N VAL A 163 -9.10 5.45 -21.54
CA VAL A 163 -10.42 5.61 -20.89
C VAL A 163 -11.42 4.49 -21.20
N GLU A 164 -11.40 3.94 -22.42
CA GLU A 164 -12.33 2.91 -22.87
C GLU A 164 -12.28 1.64 -22.01
N GLN A 165 -11.11 1.26 -21.48
CA GLN A 165 -10.96 0.05 -20.65
C GLN A 165 -11.57 0.20 -19.25
N LEU A 166 -11.68 1.42 -18.75
CA LEU A 166 -12.21 1.71 -17.42
C LEU A 166 -13.71 1.99 -17.41
N LYS A 167 -14.30 2.22 -18.59
CA LYS A 167 -15.69 2.67 -18.73
C LYS A 167 -16.67 1.72 -18.06
N GLU A 168 -16.56 0.42 -18.32
CA GLU A 168 -17.45 -0.59 -17.73
C GLU A 168 -17.34 -0.62 -16.20
N HIS A 169 -16.13 -0.46 -15.66
CA HIS A 169 -15.90 -0.42 -14.21
C HIS A 169 -16.48 0.85 -13.57
N PHE A 170 -16.38 2.00 -14.23
CA PHE A 170 -16.98 3.24 -13.74
C PHE A 170 -18.51 3.24 -13.81
N GLU A 171 -19.09 2.62 -14.85
CA GLU A 171 -20.54 2.39 -14.94
C GLU A 171 -21.02 1.43 -13.84
N ALA A 172 -20.26 0.37 -13.56
CA ALA A 172 -20.55 -0.55 -12.46
C ALA A 172 -20.48 0.15 -11.10
N MET A 173 -19.47 1.02 -10.88
CA MET A 173 -19.37 1.83 -9.67
C MET A 173 -20.56 2.80 -9.54
N GLU A 174 -20.95 3.47 -10.63
CA GLU A 174 -22.12 4.35 -10.64
C GLU A 174 -23.40 3.61 -10.25
N THR A 175 -23.58 2.41 -10.82
CA THR A 175 -24.71 1.54 -10.52
C THR A 175 -24.70 1.15 -9.05
N ALA A 176 -23.54 0.74 -8.51
CA ALA A 176 -23.38 0.38 -7.11
C ALA A 176 -23.70 1.54 -6.16
N LEU A 177 -23.30 2.77 -6.51
CA LEU A 177 -23.56 3.98 -5.71
C LEU A 177 -25.04 4.37 -5.68
N LYS A 178 -25.84 3.94 -6.65
CA LYS A 178 -27.29 4.23 -6.73
C LYS A 178 -28.16 3.14 -6.10
N GLN A 179 -27.71 1.89 -6.12
CA GLN A 179 -28.45 0.75 -5.60
C GLN A 179 -28.28 0.62 -4.09
N LYS A 180 -29.32 0.19 -3.37
CA LYS A 180 -29.20 -0.16 -1.94
C LYS A 180 -28.35 -1.41 -1.75
N GLY A 181 -27.61 -1.48 -0.65
CA GLY A 181 -26.86 -2.69 -0.24
C GLY A 181 -25.36 -2.64 -0.53
N SER A 182 -24.86 -1.54 -1.11
CA SER A 182 -23.44 -1.28 -1.26
C SER A 182 -22.96 -0.30 -0.19
N TYR A 183 -21.65 -0.18 -0.04
CA TYR A 183 -21.03 0.77 0.87
C TYR A 183 -19.93 1.54 0.17
N TYR A 184 -19.77 2.80 0.58
CA TYR A 184 -18.71 3.66 0.06
C TYR A 184 -18.07 4.46 1.19
N ALA A 185 -16.79 4.75 1.03
CA ALA A 185 -15.99 5.63 1.87
C ALA A 185 -14.92 6.25 0.96
N PHE A 186 -14.43 7.43 1.31
CA PHE A 186 -13.38 8.08 0.55
C PHE A 186 -12.56 9.03 1.41
N PHE A 187 -11.35 9.31 0.95
CA PHE A 187 -10.50 10.35 1.49
C PHE A 187 -10.34 11.45 0.44
N LEU A 188 -10.34 12.70 0.88
CA LEU A 188 -10.24 13.85 0.00
C LEU A 188 -9.17 14.82 0.48
N GLN A 189 -8.46 15.41 -0.48
CA GLN A 189 -7.52 16.48 -0.24
C GLN A 189 -7.97 17.70 -1.04
N TYR A 190 -8.25 18.80 -0.36
CA TYR A 190 -8.40 20.08 -1.02
C TYR A 190 -7.01 20.57 -1.45
N LEU A 191 -6.80 20.71 -2.75
CA LEU A 191 -5.72 21.54 -3.27
C LEU A 191 -6.09 22.99 -2.97
N VAL A 192 -5.66 23.49 -1.81
CA VAL A 192 -5.64 24.93 -1.56
C VAL A 192 -4.53 25.47 -2.45
N TRP A 193 -4.88 25.93 -3.65
CA TRP A 193 -4.01 26.80 -4.41
C TRP A 193 -3.90 28.11 -3.62
N PRO A 194 -2.69 28.52 -3.19
CA PRO A 194 -2.52 29.90 -2.76
C PRO A 194 -2.73 30.75 -4.01
N CYS A 195 -3.90 31.38 -4.12
CA CYS A 195 -4.06 32.52 -5.00
C CYS A 195 -3.23 33.65 -4.37
N GLU A 196 -1.99 33.80 -4.82
CA GLU A 196 -1.23 35.06 -4.70
C GLU A 196 -1.42 35.89 -5.98
#